data_AF-A0A380P0P2-F1
#
_entry.id   AF-A0A380P0P2-F1
#
_cell.length_a   1.000
_cell.length_b   1.000
_cell.length_c   1.000
_cell.angle_alpha   90.00
_cell.angle_beta   90.00
_cell.angle_gamma   90.00
#
_symmetry.space_group_name_H-M   'P 1'
#
loop_
_entity.id
_entity.type
_entity.pdbx_description
1 polymer ?
#
loop_
_entity_poly.entity_id
_entity_poly.type
_entity_poly.pdbx_seq_one_letter_code
_entity_poly.pdbx_strand_id
1 'polypeptide(L)'
;MVMLPQDAYYNDQSDMDMEARKAVNYDHPDAFDTALLIKQLKQLIGGETIERPTYNYAEYNRSPETITIAPADIIIVEGICYLIILNYETY
;
A
#
# COMPACT_ATOMS: atom_id res chain seq x y z
N MET A 1 5.00 6.99 -16.83
CA MET A 1 3.77 6.45 -16.22
C MET A 1 4.17 5.44 -15.16
N VAL A 2 3.56 5.50 -13.99
CA VAL A 2 3.85 4.61 -12.85
C VAL A 2 2.54 3.98 -12.36
N MET A 3 2.63 2.73 -11.90
CA MET A 3 1.52 2.00 -11.29
C MET A 3 1.77 1.80 -9.79
N LEU A 4 0.79 2.20 -8.98
CA LEU A 4 0.73 1.99 -7.55
C LEU A 4 -0.43 1.04 -7.23
N PRO A 5 -0.17 -0.26 -7.12
CA PRO A 5 -1.16 -1.23 -6.68
C PRO A 5 -1.36 -1.09 -5.17
N GLN A 6 -2.61 -1.06 -4.73
CA GLN A 6 -3.00 -0.95 -3.33
C GLN A 6 -2.50 -2.15 -2.51
N ASP A 7 -2.47 -3.35 -3.11
CA ASP A 7 -2.01 -4.58 -2.47
C ASP A 7 -0.54 -4.51 -2.01
N ALA A 8 0.27 -3.65 -2.63
CA ALA A 8 1.64 -3.41 -2.16
C ALA A 8 1.68 -2.77 -0.76
N TYR A 9 0.58 -2.14 -0.35
CA TYR A 9 0.45 -1.40 0.89
C TYR A 9 -0.39 -2.12 1.94
N TYR A 10 -0.49 -3.46 1.92
CA TYR A 10 -0.97 -4.17 3.10
C TYR A 10 -0.13 -3.82 4.34
N ASN A 11 -0.80 -3.81 5.50
CA ASN A 11 -0.15 -3.54 6.77
C ASN A 11 0.99 -4.53 7.05
N ASP A 12 2.02 -4.04 7.73
CA ASP A 12 3.04 -4.91 8.32
C ASP A 12 2.44 -5.63 9.53
N GLN A 13 2.41 -6.96 9.45
CA GLN A 13 1.87 -7.87 10.44
C GLN A 13 2.98 -8.75 11.03
N SER A 14 4.22 -8.24 11.04
CA SER A 14 5.38 -8.95 11.60
C SER A 14 5.18 -9.35 13.07
N ASP A 15 4.37 -8.60 13.81
CA ASP A 15 4.02 -8.88 15.21
C ASP A 15 2.95 -9.98 15.38
N MET A 16 2.33 -10.43 14.29
CA MET A 16 1.32 -11.50 14.30
C MET A 16 1.94 -12.84 13.93
N ASP A 17 1.43 -13.93 14.51
CA ASP A 17 1.74 -15.28 14.04
C ASP A 17 1.04 -15.60 12.71
N MET A 18 1.47 -16.68 12.06
CA MET A 18 0.96 -17.07 10.74
C MET A 18 -0.55 -17.37 10.74
N GLU A 19 -1.09 -17.94 11.82
CA GLU A 19 -2.51 -18.29 11.88
C GLU A 19 -3.38 -17.03 12.03
N ALA A 20 -2.93 -16.07 12.85
CA ALA A 20 -3.56 -14.78 12.99
C ALA A 20 -3.51 -13.99 11.67
N ARG A 21 -2.39 -14.01 10.93
CA ARG A 21 -2.28 -13.36 9.61
C ARG A 21 -3.31 -13.91 8.62
N LYS A 22 -3.44 -15.23 8.53
CA LYS A 22 -4.45 -15.87 7.65
C LYS A 22 -5.89 -15.54 8.01
N ALA A 23 -6.15 -15.21 9.28
CA ALA A 23 -7.48 -14.83 9.75
C ALA A 23 -7.84 -13.37 9.45
N VAL A 24 -6.89 -12.56 8.96
CA VAL A 24 -7.14 -11.16 8.59
C VAL A 24 -8.04 -11.10 7.37
N ASN A 25 -9.02 -10.20 7.42
CA ASN A 25 -9.82 -9.84 6.26
C ASN A 25 -9.07 -8.82 5.39
N TYR A 26 -8.33 -9.30 4.40
CA TYR A 26 -7.55 -8.46 3.49
C TYR A 26 -8.41 -7.62 2.52
N ASP A 27 -9.71 -7.88 2.42
CA ASP A 27 -10.63 -7.05 1.64
C ASP A 27 -11.19 -5.86 2.44
N HIS A 28 -10.87 -5.76 3.74
CA HIS A 28 -11.30 -4.64 4.57
C HIS A 28 -10.37 -3.41 4.39
N PRO A 29 -10.89 -2.18 4.36
CA PRO A 29 -10.06 -0.96 4.26
C PRO A 29 -8.94 -0.87 5.30
N ASP A 30 -9.17 -1.39 6.50
CA ASP A 30 -8.19 -1.39 7.60
C ASP A 30 -7.02 -2.34 7.38
N ALA A 31 -7.06 -3.23 6.38
CA ALA A 31 -5.94 -4.09 6.04
C ALA A 31 -4.80 -3.33 5.37
N PHE A 32 -5.05 -2.11 4.88
CA PHE A 32 -4.11 -1.31 4.12
C PHE A 32 -3.48 -0.19 4.95
N ASP A 33 -2.18 0.00 4.76
CA ASP A 33 -1.39 1.14 5.25
C ASP A 33 -1.64 2.36 4.38
N THR A 34 -2.87 2.86 4.51
CA THR A 34 -3.41 3.98 3.74
C THR A 34 -2.57 5.25 3.94
N ALA A 35 -2.06 5.46 5.17
CA ALA A 35 -1.22 6.60 5.49
C ALA A 35 0.09 6.58 4.68
N LEU A 36 0.74 5.42 4.58
CA LEU A 36 1.94 5.25 3.75
C LEU A 36 1.64 5.46 2.26
N LEU A 37 0.55 4.87 1.75
CA LEU A 37 0.13 5.05 0.36
C LEU A 37 -0.06 6.54 0.01
N ILE A 38 -0.80 7.27 0.84
CA ILE A 38 -1.05 8.71 0.63
C ILE A 38 0.25 9.52 0.71
N LYS A 39 1.11 9.22 1.70
CA LYS A 39 2.40 9.88 1.83
C LYS A 39 3.24 9.69 0.57
N GLN A 40 3.39 8.45 0.11
CA GLN A 40 4.20 8.14 -1.07
C GLN A 40 3.60 8.68 -2.37
N LEU A 41 2.26 8.71 -2.48
CA LEU A 41 1.58 9.38 -3.58
C LEU A 41 1.89 10.89 -3.60
N LYS A 42 1.80 11.57 -2.44
CA LYS A 42 2.16 13.00 -2.31
C LYS A 42 3.62 13.25 -2.68
N GLN A 43 4.54 12.35 -2.31
CA GLN A 43 5.96 12.42 -2.69
C GLN A 43 6.16 12.31 -4.21
N LEU A 44 5.52 11.33 -4.86
CA LEU A 44 5.60 11.17 -6.32
C LEU A 44 5.03 12.38 -7.07
N ILE A 45 3.91 12.94 -6.59
CA ILE A 45 3.33 14.18 -7.13
C ILE A 45 4.30 15.37 -6.94
N GLY A 46 5.03 15.39 -5.83
CA GLY A 46 6.07 16.38 -5.53
C GLY A 46 7.37 16.21 -6.33
N GLY A 47 7.48 15.18 -7.18
CA GLY A 47 8.70 14.91 -7.95
C GLY A 47 9.78 14.15 -7.17
N GLU A 48 9.43 13.49 -6.07
CA GLU A 48 10.35 12.69 -5.27
C GLU A 48 10.27 11.21 -5.67
N THR A 49 11.42 10.54 -5.66
CA THR A 49 11.52 9.07 -5.78
C THR A 49 11.12 8.42 -4.47
N ILE A 50 10.35 7.33 -4.53
CA ILE A 50 9.93 6.56 -3.35
C ILE A 50 10.48 5.15 -3.37
N GLU A 51 10.53 4.53 -2.21
CA GLU A 51 10.74 3.09 -2.02
C GLU A 51 9.39 2.44 -1.72
N ARG A 52 8.72 1.95 -2.77
CA ARG A 52 7.39 1.34 -2.62
C ARG A 52 7.54 -0.03 -1.94
N PRO A 53 6.76 -0.34 -0.91
CA PRO A 53 6.76 -1.68 -0.33
C PRO A 53 6.38 -2.75 -1.36
N THR A 54 6.72 -4.00 -1.04
CA THR A 54 6.20 -5.18 -1.72
C THR A 54 5.51 -6.09 -0.71
N TYR A 55 4.57 -6.91 -1.18
CA TYR A 55 3.82 -7.83 -0.33
C TYR A 55 4.17 -9.26 -0.69
N ASN A 56 4.43 -10.08 0.32
CA ASN A 56 4.70 -11.51 0.16
C ASN A 56 3.44 -12.31 0.50
N TYR A 57 2.76 -12.79 -0.55
CA TYR A 57 1.53 -13.58 -0.42
C TYR A 57 1.73 -14.95 0.24
N ALA A 58 2.94 -15.52 0.19
CA ALA A 58 3.21 -16.78 0.88
C ALA A 58 3.30 -16.58 2.41
N GLU A 59 3.83 -15.42 2.82
CA GLU A 59 4.05 -15.08 4.23
C GLU A 59 2.89 -14.30 4.86
N TYR A 60 1.88 -13.94 4.06
CA TYR A 60 0.76 -13.09 4.45
C TYR A 60 1.24 -11.80 5.13
N ASN A 61 2.33 -11.21 4.62
CA ASN A 61 2.96 -10.06 5.25
C ASN A 61 3.72 -9.18 4.26
N ARG A 62 4.00 -7.95 4.67
CA ARG A 62 4.89 -7.02 3.99
C ARG A 62 6.28 -7.63 3.85
N SER A 63 6.84 -7.54 2.65
CA SER A 63 8.21 -7.94 2.36
C SER A 63 9.18 -6.86 2.83
N PRO A 64 10.39 -7.22 3.32
CA PRO A 64 11.44 -6.25 3.60
C PRO A 64 12.00 -5.59 2.33
N GLU A 65 11.73 -6.17 1.16
CA GLU A 65 12.18 -5.63 -0.13
C GLU A 65 11.25 -4.52 -0.62
N THR A 66 11.85 -3.46 -1.15
CA THR A 66 11.15 -2.35 -1.79
C THR A 66 11.47 -2.29 -3.27
N ILE A 67 10.60 -1.62 -4.01
CA ILE A 67 10.84 -1.25 -5.41
C ILE A 67 10.99 0.26 -5.47
N THR A 68 12.14 0.71 -5.97
CA THR A 68 12.39 2.13 -6.25
C THR A 68 11.48 2.60 -7.40
N ILE A 69 10.68 3.63 -7.13
CA ILE A 69 9.76 4.22 -8.11
C ILE A 69 10.12 5.70 -8.28
N ALA A 70 10.56 6.06 -9.48
CA ALA A 70 10.78 7.45 -9.86
C ALA A 70 9.45 8.19 -10.09
N PRO A 71 9.40 9.52 -9.89
CA PRO A 71 8.22 10.32 -10.20
C PRO A 71 7.84 10.24 -11.69
N ALA A 72 6.55 10.38 -11.98
CA ALA A 72 6.03 10.34 -13.34
C ALA A 72 4.82 11.26 -13.52
N ASP A 73 4.63 11.79 -14.73
CA ASP A 73 3.52 12.68 -15.07
C ASP A 73 2.14 12.02 -14.92
N ILE A 74 2.09 10.69 -15.04
CA ILE A 74 0.87 9.90 -14.90
C ILE A 74 1.13 8.82 -13.85
N ILE A 75 0.37 8.88 -12.76
CA ILE A 75 0.36 7.90 -11.68
C ILE A 75 -1.01 7.23 -11.69
N ILE A 76 -1.01 5.92 -11.88
CA ILE A 76 -2.22 5.09 -11.81
C ILE A 76 -2.22 4.41 -10.45
N VAL A 77 -3.22 4.71 -9.62
CA VAL A 77 -3.47 3.98 -8.38
C VAL A 77 -4.57 2.95 -8.66
N GLU A 78 -4.28 1.68 -8.42
CA GLU A 78 -5.18 0.56 -8.65
C GLU A 78 -5.48 -0.14 -7.32
N GLY A 79 -6.75 -0.45 -7.04
CA GLY A 79 -7.13 -1.21 -5.85
C GLY A 79 -8.64 -1.22 -5.60
N ILE A 80 -9.12 -2.23 -4.87
CA ILE A 80 -10.56 -2.46 -4.67
C ILE A 80 -11.21 -1.44 -3.71
N CYS A 81 -10.42 -0.84 -2.80
CA CYS A 81 -10.92 0.02 -1.73
C CYS A 81 -10.62 1.51 -1.94
N TYR A 82 -10.18 1.93 -3.12
CA TYR A 82 -9.71 3.30 -3.36
C TYR A 82 -10.77 4.39 -3.12
N LEU A 83 -12.02 4.17 -3.56
CA LEU A 83 -13.11 5.13 -3.36
C LEU A 83 -13.49 5.30 -1.89
N ILE A 84 -13.31 4.26 -1.07
CA ILE A 84 -13.61 4.30 0.36
C ILE A 84 -12.52 5.11 1.08
N ILE A 85 -11.26 4.91 0.71
CA ILE A 85 -10.10 5.57 1.31
C ILE A 85 -10.09 7.09 1.10
N LEU A 86 -10.49 7.59 -0.08
CA LEU A 86 -10.55 9.04 -0.33
C LEU A 86 -11.59 9.75 0.56
N ASN A 87 -12.62 9.04 1.02
CA ASN A 87 -13.63 9.62 1.92
C ASN A 87 -13.14 9.71 3.38
N TYR A 88 -12.11 8.96 3.77
CA TYR A 88 -11.53 9.01 5.12
C TYR A 88 -10.65 10.24 5.36
N GLU A 89 -10.13 10.93 4.33
CA GLU A 89 -9.45 12.23 4.51
C GLU A 89 -10.45 13.41 4.67
N THR A 90 -11.76 13.21 4.42
CA THR A 90 -12.79 14.25 4.55
C THR A 90 -13.48 14.34 5.92
N TYR A 91 -13.02 13.57 6.92
CA TYR A 91 -13.56 13.62 8.29
C TYR A 91 -12.46 13.77 9.35
#